data_AF-S7XR28-F1
#
_entry.id   AF-S7XR28-F1
#
_cell.length_a   1.000
_cell.length_b   1.000
_cell.length_c   1.000
_cell.angle_alpha   90.00
_cell.angle_beta   90.00
_cell.angle_gamma   90.00
#
_symmetry.space_group_name_H-M   'P 1'
#
loop_
_entity.id
_entity.type
_entity.pdbx_description
1 polymer ?
#
loop_
_entity_poly.entity_id
_entity_poly.type
_entity_poly.pdbx_seq_one_letter_code
_entity_poly.pdbx_strand_id
1 'polypeptide(L)'
;MRANKKKQANKLLTKLKLKCDFTPPFKLLLYSDFILKIEKQKKSLYTFKSLFKGDIRLIMTKCCYNKFIKDQSKGNKKDKIEVENNNKIISNEDEEIKNSNDNEDEANKTLNDIEDESKNLDDKDEEFSDENENNDNNEEVNLNEKAEKIIKKINIFKHVEIKKCKHDGISELDCMKSMVSRNNKNKFIVGVCNVKIERELEKMNNVPLLRLVSSNLILHLRIKNKF
;
A
#
# COMPACT_ATOMS: atom_id res chain seq x y z
N MET A 1 10.21 28.84 10.32
CA MET A 1 10.63 28.50 8.93
C MET A 1 10.55 26.99 8.70
N ARG A 2 9.77 26.50 7.73
CA ARG A 2 9.75 25.05 7.40
C ARG A 2 11.07 24.68 6.73
N ALA A 3 11.78 23.69 7.27
CA ALA A 3 13.03 23.22 6.67
C ALA A 3 12.79 22.74 5.23
N ASN A 4 13.70 23.08 4.32
CA ASN A 4 13.59 22.71 2.91
C ASN A 4 13.64 21.18 2.76
N LYS A 5 12.53 20.55 2.34
CA LYS A 5 12.37 19.10 2.18
C LYS A 5 13.48 18.48 1.33
N LYS A 6 13.94 19.19 0.29
CA LYS A 6 15.07 18.75 -0.56
C LYS A 6 16.36 18.61 0.23
N LYS A 7 16.64 19.53 1.17
CA LYS A 7 17.81 19.47 2.05
C LYS A 7 17.72 18.26 2.99
N GLN A 8 16.53 17.95 3.51
CA GLN A 8 16.31 16.77 4.35
C GLN A 8 16.53 15.47 3.57
N ALA A 9 15.95 15.34 2.37
CA ALA A 9 16.17 14.18 1.50
C ALA A 9 17.66 13.99 1.17
N ASN A 10 18.38 15.07 0.83
CA ASN A 10 19.82 15.01 0.58
C ASN A 10 20.60 14.51 1.80
N LYS A 11 20.30 15.04 3.00
CA LYS A 11 20.95 14.58 4.24
C LYS A 11 20.70 13.10 4.48
N LEU A 12 19.49 12.61 4.21
CA LEU A 12 19.16 11.18 4.33
C LEU A 12 19.91 10.33 3.30
N LEU A 13 20.00 10.77 2.05
CA LEU A 13 20.76 10.05 1.01
C LEU A 13 22.25 10.00 1.35
N THR A 14 22.84 11.07 1.87
CA THR A 14 24.22 11.05 2.35
C THR A 14 24.39 10.05 3.50
N LYS A 15 23.44 10.00 4.45
CA LYS A 15 23.46 8.99 5.53
C LYS A 15 23.34 7.56 4.97
N LEU A 16 22.49 7.33 3.98
CA LEU A 16 22.33 6.02 3.33
C LEU A 16 23.62 5.56 2.63
N LYS A 17 24.29 6.48 1.92
CA LYS A 17 25.57 6.22 1.27
C LYS A 17 26.65 5.87 2.28
N LEU A 18 26.80 6.67 3.33
CA LEU A 18 27.90 6.53 4.30
C LEU A 18 27.71 5.39 5.30
N LYS A 19 26.48 5.14 5.76
CA LYS A 19 26.22 4.16 6.83
C LYS A 19 25.75 2.80 6.32
N CYS A 20 25.21 2.76 5.12
CA CYS A 20 24.52 1.57 4.61
C CYS A 20 24.98 1.18 3.20
N ASP A 21 26.03 1.81 2.66
CA ASP A 21 26.63 1.49 1.36
C ASP A 21 25.62 1.48 0.20
N PHE A 22 24.63 2.37 0.23
CA PHE A 22 23.70 2.51 -0.88
C PHE A 22 24.40 3.21 -2.04
N THR A 23 24.53 2.53 -3.18
CA THR A 23 25.08 3.09 -4.41
C THR A 23 24.01 3.17 -5.51
N PRO A 24 24.10 4.14 -6.43
CA PRO A 24 23.30 4.13 -7.66
C PRO A 24 23.64 2.89 -8.52
N PRO A 25 22.67 2.36 -9.30
CA PRO A 25 21.27 2.75 -9.33
C PRO A 25 20.52 2.32 -8.04
N PHE A 26 19.76 3.24 -7.44
CA PHE A 26 19.00 2.95 -6.23
C PHE A 26 17.86 1.97 -6.54
N LYS A 27 17.81 0.86 -5.81
CA LYS A 27 16.79 -0.19 -6.00
C LYS A 27 15.54 0.15 -5.19
N LEU A 28 14.50 0.63 -5.85
CA LEU A 28 13.24 0.99 -5.24
C LEU A 28 12.23 -0.16 -5.40
N LEU A 29 11.98 -0.88 -4.31
CA LEU A 29 11.03 -1.98 -4.22
C LEU A 29 9.63 -1.43 -3.94
N LEU A 30 8.72 -1.56 -4.90
CA LEU A 30 7.40 -0.94 -4.90
C LEU A 30 6.33 -1.90 -4.41
N TYR A 31 5.47 -1.41 -3.53
CA TYR A 31 4.25 -2.08 -3.11
C TYR A 31 3.09 -1.73 -4.06
N SER A 32 2.07 -2.58 -4.15
CA SER A 32 0.94 -2.42 -5.09
C SER A 32 0.17 -1.11 -4.88
N ASP A 33 -0.15 -0.78 -3.63
CA ASP A 33 -0.83 0.46 -3.21
C ASP A 33 -0.04 1.72 -3.56
N PHE A 34 1.28 1.65 -3.47
CA PHE A 34 2.19 2.75 -3.78
C PHE A 34 2.16 3.09 -5.27
N ILE A 35 2.11 2.08 -6.15
CA ILE A 35 1.98 2.28 -7.59
C ILE A 35 0.65 2.93 -7.95
N LEU A 36 -0.46 2.44 -7.37
CA LEU A 36 -1.79 3.04 -7.57
C LEU A 36 -1.80 4.53 -7.20
N LYS A 37 -1.17 4.87 -6.07
CA LYS A 37 -1.11 6.25 -5.60
C LYS A 37 -0.22 7.14 -6.47
N ILE A 38 0.89 6.61 -6.98
CA ILE A 38 1.75 7.32 -7.94
C ILE A 38 0.99 7.63 -9.22
N GLU A 39 0.29 6.63 -9.77
CA GLU A 39 -0.46 6.78 -11.01
C GLU A 39 -1.60 7.79 -10.85
N LYS A 40 -2.36 7.69 -9.75
CA LYS A 40 -3.41 8.66 -9.41
C LYS A 40 -2.89 10.11 -9.35
N GLN A 41 -1.62 10.29 -8.94
CA GLN A 41 -0.97 11.59 -8.85
C GLN A 41 -0.14 11.97 -10.09
N LYS A 42 -0.17 11.14 -11.14
CA LYS A 42 0.57 11.33 -12.39
C LYS A 42 2.05 11.65 -12.17
N LYS A 43 2.69 11.00 -11.18
CA LYS A 43 4.11 11.26 -10.89
C LYS A 43 5.00 10.60 -11.93
N SER A 44 5.73 11.42 -12.67
CA SER A 44 6.71 10.95 -13.65
C SER A 44 7.95 10.36 -12.99
N LEU A 45 8.66 9.48 -13.72
CA LEU A 45 9.95 8.91 -13.31
C LEU A 45 10.98 10.00 -12.96
N TYR A 46 10.91 11.16 -13.61
CA TYR A 46 11.76 12.31 -13.34
C TYR A 46 11.65 12.81 -11.89
N THR A 47 10.46 12.72 -11.29
CA THR A 47 10.24 13.10 -9.88
C THR A 47 11.13 12.28 -8.95
N PHE A 48 11.27 10.98 -9.23
CA PHE A 48 12.14 10.10 -8.47
C PHE A 48 13.61 10.46 -8.72
N LYS A 49 14.04 10.61 -9.98
CA LYS A 49 15.42 10.99 -10.32
C LYS A 49 15.85 12.28 -9.61
N SER A 50 14.97 13.28 -9.58
CA SER A 50 15.21 14.55 -8.88
C SER A 50 15.34 14.37 -7.35
N LEU A 51 14.55 13.47 -6.76
CA LEU A 51 14.62 13.15 -5.33
C LEU A 51 15.92 12.43 -4.95
N PHE A 52 16.34 11.43 -5.73
CA PHE A 52 17.50 10.59 -5.42
C PHE A 52 18.83 11.12 -5.95
N LYS A 53 18.82 12.10 -6.87
CA LYS A 53 20.00 12.65 -7.55
C LYS A 53 20.88 11.55 -8.15
N GLY A 54 20.25 10.58 -8.80
CA GLY A 54 20.92 9.44 -9.40
C GLY A 54 19.93 8.52 -10.08
N ASP A 55 20.45 7.49 -10.71
CA ASP A 55 19.64 6.49 -11.37
C ASP A 55 18.88 5.62 -10.37
N ILE A 56 17.71 5.15 -10.81
CA ILE A 56 16.78 4.41 -9.98
C ILE A 56 16.29 3.23 -10.80
N ARG A 57 16.28 2.07 -10.14
CA ARG A 57 15.71 0.84 -10.65
C ARG A 57 14.44 0.56 -9.88
N LEU A 58 13.29 0.69 -10.55
CA LEU A 58 11.98 0.36 -9.97
C LEU A 58 11.79 -1.15 -10.05
N ILE A 59 11.45 -1.79 -8.94
CA ILE A 59 11.33 -3.24 -8.83
C ILE A 59 10.01 -3.55 -8.13
N MET A 60 9.27 -4.54 -8.60
CA MET A 60 8.12 -5.10 -7.90
C MET A 60 8.23 -6.63 -7.86
N THR A 61 7.79 -7.26 -6.78
CA THR A 61 7.80 -8.73 -6.68
C THR A 61 6.66 -9.35 -7.48
N LYS A 62 6.81 -10.61 -7.90
CA LYS A 62 5.72 -11.36 -8.57
C LYS A 62 4.46 -11.44 -7.70
N CYS A 63 4.57 -11.62 -6.38
CA CYS A 63 3.41 -11.62 -5.48
C CYS A 63 2.68 -10.27 -5.48
N CYS A 64 3.41 -9.14 -5.38
CA CYS A 64 2.80 -7.81 -5.45
C CYS A 64 2.20 -7.51 -6.82
N TYR A 65 2.85 -7.94 -7.90
CA TYR A 65 2.32 -7.85 -9.26
C TYR A 65 0.99 -8.60 -9.40
N ASN A 66 0.94 -9.85 -8.96
CA ASN A 66 -0.24 -10.68 -9.05
C ASN A 66 -1.39 -10.09 -8.23
N LYS A 67 -1.12 -9.57 -7.02
CA LYS A 67 -2.15 -8.90 -6.25
C LYS A 67 -2.63 -7.62 -6.93
N PHE A 68 -1.72 -6.81 -7.47
CA PHE A 68 -2.08 -5.63 -8.24
C PHE A 68 -3.03 -5.96 -9.40
N ILE A 69 -2.72 -7.00 -10.19
CA ILE A 69 -3.58 -7.54 -11.25
C ILE A 69 -4.97 -7.90 -10.72
N LYS A 70 -5.03 -8.67 -9.63
CA LYS A 70 -6.28 -9.11 -8.99
C LYS A 70 -7.11 -7.94 -8.45
N ASP A 71 -6.46 -6.90 -7.94
CA ASP A 71 -7.15 -5.71 -7.44
C ASP A 71 -7.74 -4.87 -8.59
N GLN A 72 -7.01 -4.75 -9.71
CA GLN A 72 -7.49 -4.05 -10.91
C GLN A 72 -8.64 -4.77 -11.61
N SER A 73 -8.69 -6.10 -11.56
CA SER A 73 -9.81 -6.84 -12.15
C SER A 73 -11.11 -6.70 -11.34
N LYS A 74 -11.00 -6.53 -10.01
CA LYS A 74 -12.16 -6.33 -9.10
C LYS A 74 -12.73 -4.91 -9.14
N GLY A 75 -11.89 -3.89 -9.37
CA GLY A 75 -12.24 -2.46 -9.27
C GLY A 75 -13.41 -1.99 -10.15
N ASN A 76 -13.66 -2.65 -11.29
CA ASN A 76 -14.76 -2.25 -12.19
C ASN A 76 -16.17 -2.53 -11.64
N LYS A 77 -16.32 -3.32 -10.57
CA LYS A 77 -17.65 -3.58 -9.96
C LYS A 77 -18.05 -2.55 -8.91
N LYS A 78 -17.09 -2.00 -8.13
CA LYS A 78 -17.42 -1.07 -7.04
C LYS A 78 -17.61 0.38 -7.48
N ASP A 79 -16.83 0.84 -8.47
CA ASP A 79 -16.98 2.21 -8.99
C ASP A 79 -18.32 2.41 -9.74
N LYS A 80 -18.98 1.32 -10.19
CA LYS A 80 -20.36 1.40 -10.70
C LYS A 80 -21.39 1.60 -9.59
N ILE A 81 -21.21 0.97 -8.43
CA ILE A 81 -22.18 1.01 -7.32
C ILE A 81 -22.09 2.35 -6.56
N GLU A 82 -20.89 2.93 -6.41
CA GLU A 82 -20.75 4.25 -5.76
C GLU A 82 -21.20 5.42 -6.65
N VAL A 83 -21.14 5.30 -7.98
CA VAL A 83 -21.67 6.33 -8.89
C VAL A 83 -23.21 6.28 -8.96
N GLU A 84 -23.83 5.09 -8.87
CA GLU A 84 -25.30 4.98 -8.80
C GLU A 84 -25.88 5.44 -7.46
N ASN A 85 -25.19 5.19 -6.35
CA ASN A 85 -25.66 5.64 -5.03
C ASN A 85 -25.53 7.16 -4.82
N ASN A 86 -24.53 7.81 -5.40
CA ASN A 86 -24.39 9.27 -5.31
C ASN A 86 -25.38 10.03 -6.21
N ASN A 87 -25.89 9.41 -7.28
CA ASN A 87 -26.94 10.00 -8.11
C ASN A 87 -28.36 9.84 -7.51
N LYS A 88 -28.53 9.02 -6.46
CA LYS A 88 -29.81 8.85 -5.77
C LYS A 88 -29.98 9.79 -4.56
N ILE A 89 -28.92 10.48 -4.16
CA ILE A 89 -28.89 11.36 -2.98
C ILE A 89 -29.02 12.85 -3.39
N ILE A 90 -28.84 13.21 -4.67
CA ILE A 90 -28.93 14.61 -5.16
C ILE A 90 -30.36 14.96 -5.63
N SER A 91 -31.40 14.34 -5.07
CA SER A 91 -32.79 14.72 -5.40
C SER A 91 -33.68 15.02 -4.21
N ASN A 92 -33.18 14.96 -2.98
CA ASN A 92 -33.96 15.36 -1.80
C ASN A 92 -33.04 16.06 -0.81
N GLU A 93 -33.56 17.13 -0.20
CA GLU A 93 -33.04 17.84 0.98
C GLU A 93 -32.17 19.09 0.72
N ASP A 94 -32.77 20.06 0.01
CA ASP A 94 -32.67 21.47 0.41
C ASP A 94 -33.93 21.79 1.25
N GLU A 95 -33.81 21.80 2.58
CA GLU A 95 -34.63 22.66 3.47
C GLU A 95 -34.12 22.61 4.92
N GLU A 96 -33.73 23.79 5.42
CA GLU A 96 -33.68 24.24 6.82
C GLU A 96 -32.74 23.47 7.80
N ILE A 97 -31.87 24.16 8.56
CA ILE A 97 -32.21 24.76 9.85
C ILE A 97 -31.12 25.77 10.27
N LYS A 98 -31.59 26.90 10.81
CA LYS A 98 -30.82 27.94 11.52
C LYS A 98 -30.69 27.64 13.01
N ASN A 99 -29.62 28.18 13.61
CA ASN A 99 -29.43 28.54 15.04
C ASN A 99 -29.28 27.33 16.00
N SER A 100 -28.51 27.34 17.10
CA SER A 100 -28.04 28.39 18.02
C SER A 100 -26.94 27.86 18.96
N ASN A 101 -26.11 28.81 19.44
CA ASN A 101 -25.45 29.02 20.75
C ASN A 101 -25.26 27.90 21.80
N ASP A 102 -24.05 27.98 22.39
CA ASP A 102 -23.65 27.99 23.81
C ASP A 102 -24.19 26.96 24.82
N ASN A 103 -23.25 26.26 25.48
CA ASN A 103 -23.11 25.99 26.92
C ASN A 103 -22.04 24.90 27.11
N GLU A 104 -20.93 25.18 27.80
CA GLU A 104 -20.67 25.04 29.24
C GLU A 104 -20.40 23.61 29.73
N ASP A 105 -19.45 23.58 30.65
CA ASP A 105 -18.82 22.48 31.38
C ASP A 105 -19.79 21.41 31.90
N GLU A 106 -19.35 20.15 31.93
CA GLU A 106 -19.31 19.38 33.18
C GLU A 106 -18.62 18.01 33.04
N ALA A 107 -18.00 17.61 34.14
CA ALA A 107 -17.31 16.36 34.36
C ALA A 107 -18.26 15.14 34.33
N ASN A 108 -17.73 13.94 34.06
CA ASN A 108 -17.74 12.84 35.03
C ASN A 108 -17.05 11.55 34.52
N LYS A 109 -16.20 11.02 35.41
CA LYS A 109 -16.07 9.61 35.85
C LYS A 109 -17.03 8.61 35.18
N THR A 110 -16.56 7.42 34.81
CA THR A 110 -16.65 6.16 35.60
C THR A 110 -16.01 5.00 34.82
N LEU A 111 -15.27 4.14 35.54
CA LEU A 111 -14.93 2.76 35.15
C LEU A 111 -16.22 1.97 34.84
N ASN A 112 -16.13 0.93 34.02
CA ASN A 112 -16.76 -0.35 34.34
C ASN A 112 -16.06 -1.48 33.59
N ASP A 113 -15.63 -2.45 34.38
CA ASP A 113 -15.22 -3.79 34.01
C ASP A 113 -16.36 -4.50 33.26
N ILE A 114 -16.04 -5.25 32.21
CA ILE A 114 -16.94 -6.25 31.64
C ILE A 114 -16.18 -7.57 31.60
N GLU A 115 -16.67 -8.46 32.46
CA GLU A 115 -16.27 -9.84 32.64
C GLU A 115 -16.70 -10.74 31.47
N ASP A 116 -16.04 -11.88 31.45
CA ASP A 116 -16.24 -13.06 30.63
C ASP A 116 -17.71 -13.53 30.53
N GLU A 117 -18.16 -13.81 29.31
CA GLU A 117 -19.12 -14.90 29.08
C GLU A 117 -18.68 -15.74 27.87
N SER A 118 -18.13 -16.91 28.18
CA SER A 118 -18.00 -18.04 27.28
C SER A 118 -19.35 -18.77 27.22
N LYS A 119 -19.99 -18.85 26.05
CA LYS A 119 -21.10 -19.79 25.83
C LYS A 119 -20.91 -20.56 24.54
N ASN A 120 -20.91 -21.88 24.73
CA ASN A 120 -20.89 -22.96 23.76
C ASN A 120 -21.94 -22.76 22.66
N LEU A 121 -21.60 -23.13 21.44
CA LEU A 121 -22.56 -23.39 20.38
C LEU A 121 -22.22 -24.72 19.73
N ASP A 122 -23.25 -25.57 19.76
CA ASP A 122 -23.27 -26.97 19.41
C ASP A 122 -23.04 -27.23 17.92
N ASP A 123 -22.39 -28.37 17.69
CA ASP A 123 -22.16 -29.00 16.41
C ASP A 123 -23.49 -29.31 15.69
N LYS A 124 -23.63 -28.78 14.47
CA LYS A 124 -24.60 -29.26 13.48
C LYS A 124 -23.83 -29.73 12.24
N ASP A 125 -23.80 -31.05 12.08
CA ASP A 125 -23.38 -31.73 10.87
C ASP A 125 -24.46 -31.54 9.79
N GLU A 126 -24.23 -30.59 8.87
CA GLU A 126 -24.96 -30.54 7.60
C GLU A 126 -24.11 -31.25 6.52
N GLU A 127 -24.57 -32.43 6.12
CA GLU A 127 -24.10 -33.16 4.94
C GLU A 127 -24.40 -32.33 3.68
N PHE A 128 -23.38 -31.65 3.15
CA PHE A 128 -23.43 -31.01 1.84
C PHE A 128 -22.96 -32.00 0.77
N SER A 129 -23.77 -32.14 -0.28
CA SER A 129 -23.51 -33.01 -1.43
C SER A 129 -22.60 -32.29 -2.43
N ASP A 130 -21.48 -32.94 -2.75
CA ASP A 130 -20.44 -32.49 -3.67
C ASP A 130 -20.76 -32.91 -5.12
N GLU A 131 -21.42 -32.07 -5.92
CA GLU A 131 -21.39 -32.21 -7.39
C GLU A 131 -21.54 -30.86 -8.11
N ASN A 132 -20.46 -30.07 -8.21
CA ASN A 132 -20.35 -29.07 -9.29
C ASN A 132 -18.90 -28.57 -9.52
N GLU A 133 -17.96 -29.49 -9.76
CA GLU A 133 -16.64 -29.14 -10.28
C GLU A 133 -16.68 -29.28 -11.79
N ASN A 134 -16.57 -28.19 -12.57
CA ASN A 134 -15.92 -28.17 -13.91
C ASN A 134 -16.03 -26.85 -14.72
N ASN A 135 -16.55 -25.74 -14.18
CA ASN A 135 -16.74 -24.51 -14.99
C ASN A 135 -15.76 -23.35 -14.72
N ASP A 136 -14.79 -23.49 -13.80
CA ASP A 136 -13.99 -22.35 -13.31
C ASP A 136 -12.78 -21.95 -14.17
N ASN A 137 -12.29 -22.83 -15.05
CA ASN A 137 -11.02 -22.58 -15.76
C ASN A 137 -11.11 -21.51 -16.88
N ASN A 138 -12.31 -21.25 -17.43
CA ASN A 138 -12.47 -20.28 -18.52
C ASN A 138 -12.58 -18.82 -18.05
N GLU A 139 -13.02 -18.57 -16.82
CA GLU A 139 -13.13 -17.19 -16.31
C GLU A 139 -11.77 -16.57 -15.98
N GLU A 140 -10.82 -17.36 -15.47
CA GLU A 140 -9.53 -16.86 -15.00
C GLU A 140 -8.65 -16.33 -16.16
N VAL A 141 -8.70 -16.98 -17.32
CA VAL A 141 -7.94 -16.58 -18.52
C VAL A 141 -8.38 -15.19 -19.02
N ASN A 142 -9.69 -14.92 -19.03
CA ASN A 142 -10.24 -13.65 -19.53
C ASN A 142 -9.93 -12.46 -18.59
N LEU A 143 -9.88 -12.70 -17.28
CA LEU A 143 -9.54 -11.67 -16.29
C LEU A 143 -8.09 -11.18 -16.43
N ASN A 144 -7.17 -12.09 -16.75
CA ASN A 144 -5.75 -11.78 -16.90
C ASN A 144 -5.49 -10.87 -18.10
N GLU A 145 -6.11 -11.14 -19.26
CA GLU A 145 -5.95 -10.28 -20.45
C GLU A 145 -6.44 -8.85 -20.22
N LYS A 146 -7.57 -8.68 -19.53
CA LYS A 146 -8.12 -7.35 -19.20
C LYS A 146 -7.17 -6.58 -18.28
N ALA A 147 -6.63 -7.23 -17.27
CA ALA A 147 -5.71 -6.60 -16.33
C ALA A 147 -4.38 -6.20 -17.00
N GLU A 148 -3.86 -7.01 -17.93
CA GLU A 148 -2.68 -6.65 -18.71
C GLU A 148 -2.90 -5.41 -19.59
N LYS A 149 -4.08 -5.28 -20.21
CA LYS A 149 -4.46 -4.08 -20.97
C LYS A 149 -4.48 -2.84 -20.07
N ILE A 150 -4.94 -2.96 -18.82
CA ILE A 150 -4.93 -1.86 -17.84
C ILE A 150 -3.49 -1.49 -17.48
N ILE A 151 -2.63 -2.46 -17.19
CA ILE A 151 -1.22 -2.21 -16.85
C ILE A 151 -0.48 -1.51 -17.97
N LYS A 152 -0.72 -1.91 -19.24
CA LYS A 152 -0.11 -1.25 -20.41
C LYS A 152 -0.46 0.24 -20.50
N LYS A 153 -1.60 0.67 -19.93
CA LYS A 153 -2.00 2.08 -19.86
C LYS A 153 -1.27 2.85 -18.75
N ILE A 154 -0.83 2.18 -17.69
CA ILE A 154 -0.14 2.81 -16.56
C ILE A 154 1.31 3.06 -16.95
N ASN A 155 1.66 4.34 -17.16
CA ASN A 155 2.95 4.69 -17.75
C ASN A 155 4.15 4.28 -16.89
N ILE A 156 4.02 4.31 -15.56
CA ILE A 156 5.14 3.97 -14.68
C ILE A 156 5.54 2.49 -14.79
N PHE A 157 4.61 1.58 -15.10
CA PHE A 157 4.89 0.14 -15.21
C PHE A 157 5.89 -0.21 -16.31
N LYS A 158 6.00 0.62 -17.35
CA LYS A 158 7.00 0.45 -18.42
C LYS A 158 8.44 0.48 -17.90
N HIS A 159 8.65 1.04 -16.70
CA HIS A 159 9.95 1.16 -16.06
C HIS A 159 10.11 0.24 -14.84
N VAL A 160 9.07 -0.54 -14.49
CA VAL A 160 9.09 -1.43 -13.33
C VAL A 160 9.55 -2.82 -13.75
N GLU A 161 10.63 -3.29 -13.12
CA GLU A 161 11.10 -4.65 -13.28
C GLU A 161 10.34 -5.60 -12.35
N ILE A 162 9.76 -6.66 -12.93
CA ILE A 162 9.12 -7.71 -12.15
C ILE A 162 10.16 -8.73 -11.69
N LYS A 163 10.43 -8.74 -10.39
CA LYS A 163 11.34 -9.69 -9.76
C LYS A 163 10.60 -10.97 -9.38
N LYS A 164 11.04 -12.10 -9.95
CA LYS A 164 10.52 -13.43 -9.62
C LYS A 164 10.79 -13.73 -8.14
N CYS A 165 9.79 -14.28 -7.46
CA CYS A 165 9.88 -14.82 -6.12
C CYS A 165 9.31 -16.24 -6.11
N LYS A 166 9.78 -17.08 -5.19
CA LYS A 166 9.38 -18.49 -5.06
C LYS A 166 8.33 -18.66 -3.96
N HIS A 167 7.27 -17.87 -4.02
CA HIS A 167 6.20 -17.96 -3.03
C HIS A 167 4.88 -18.15 -3.74
N ASP A 168 4.07 -19.03 -3.19
CA ASP A 168 2.73 -19.34 -3.65
C ASP A 168 1.75 -18.91 -2.55
N GLY A 169 0.78 -18.07 -2.90
CA GLY A 169 -0.31 -17.67 -1.99
C GLY A 169 0.04 -16.77 -0.80
N ILE A 170 1.30 -16.42 -0.55
CA ILE A 170 1.64 -15.59 0.63
C ILE A 170 1.20 -14.13 0.50
N SER A 171 1.10 -13.46 1.66
CA SER A 171 0.82 -12.03 1.71
C SER A 171 1.95 -11.21 1.06
N GLU A 172 1.60 -10.05 0.47
CA GLU A 172 2.60 -9.12 -0.07
C GLU A 172 3.61 -8.66 0.99
N LEU A 173 3.17 -8.51 2.24
CA LEU A 173 4.00 -8.04 3.33
C LEU A 173 5.09 -9.08 3.63
N ASP A 174 4.72 -10.35 3.67
CA ASP A 174 5.65 -11.44 3.94
C ASP A 174 6.62 -11.63 2.76
N CYS A 175 6.12 -11.49 1.53
CA CYS A 175 6.96 -11.49 0.34
C CYS A 175 7.99 -10.35 0.36
N MET A 176 7.59 -9.16 0.80
CA MET A 176 8.48 -8.00 0.92
C MET A 176 9.50 -8.18 2.05
N LYS A 177 9.05 -8.65 3.22
CA LYS A 177 9.92 -8.97 4.35
C LYS A 177 10.98 -10.01 3.95
N SER A 178 10.61 -11.05 3.20
CA SER A 178 11.55 -12.06 2.73
C SER A 178 12.56 -11.48 1.72
N MET A 179 12.10 -10.64 0.77
CA MET A 179 12.95 -10.00 -0.23
C MET A 179 13.96 -8.99 0.33
N VAL A 180 13.53 -8.18 1.30
CA VAL A 180 14.40 -7.21 1.98
C VAL A 180 15.37 -7.95 2.90
N SER A 181 14.92 -9.03 3.55
CA SER A 181 15.67 -9.78 4.57
C SER A 181 16.01 -8.92 5.81
N ARG A 182 16.47 -9.54 6.90
CA ARG A 182 16.62 -8.87 8.22
C ARG A 182 17.51 -7.62 8.24
N ASN A 183 18.55 -7.58 7.40
CA ASN A 183 19.54 -6.49 7.36
C ASN A 183 19.56 -5.73 6.04
N ASN A 184 18.54 -5.90 5.20
CA ASN A 184 18.49 -5.25 3.89
C ASN A 184 19.76 -5.47 3.05
N LYS A 185 20.24 -6.71 2.94
CA LYS A 185 21.51 -7.05 2.27
C LYS A 185 21.53 -6.53 0.82
N ASN A 186 20.38 -6.55 0.16
CA ASN A 186 20.20 -6.14 -1.22
C ASN A 186 20.08 -4.62 -1.41
N LYS A 187 20.09 -3.84 -0.32
CA LYS A 187 20.04 -2.37 -0.28
C LYS A 187 18.80 -1.84 -1.01
N PHE A 188 17.64 -2.40 -0.69
CA PHE A 188 16.36 -1.91 -1.21
C PHE A 188 15.90 -0.67 -0.43
N ILE A 189 15.28 0.25 -1.15
CA ILE A 189 14.41 1.29 -0.60
C ILE A 189 12.99 0.80 -0.85
N VAL A 190 12.10 0.84 0.13
CA VAL A 190 10.74 0.30 -0.02
C VAL A 190 9.73 1.43 -0.17
N GLY A 191 9.00 1.44 -1.29
CA GLY A 191 7.90 2.38 -1.54
C GLY A 191 6.58 1.82 -1.02
N VAL A 192 6.00 2.46 -0.01
CA VAL A 192 4.76 2.01 0.67
C VAL A 192 3.84 3.20 0.98
N CYS A 193 2.53 2.99 0.90
CA CYS A 193 1.53 3.98 1.30
C CYS A 193 0.68 3.56 2.51
N ASN A 194 0.51 2.25 2.73
CA ASN A 194 -0.25 1.71 3.84
C ASN A 194 0.52 1.84 5.16
N VAL A 195 -0.06 2.57 6.12
CA VAL A 195 0.53 2.86 7.43
C VAL A 195 0.78 1.60 8.26
N LYS A 196 -0.08 0.57 8.15
CA LYS A 196 0.11 -0.70 8.88
C LYS A 196 1.35 -1.44 8.37
N ILE A 197 1.49 -1.55 7.05
CA ILE A 197 2.65 -2.19 6.42
C ILE A 197 3.92 -1.37 6.66
N GLU A 198 3.83 -0.05 6.61
CA GLU A 198 4.93 0.85 6.96
C GLU A 198 5.47 0.56 8.36
N ARG A 199 4.61 0.52 9.38
CA ARG A 199 5.01 0.24 10.78
C ARG A 199 5.71 -1.11 10.92
N GLU A 200 5.24 -2.12 10.18
CA GLU A 200 5.86 -3.45 10.15
C GLU A 200 7.27 -3.43 9.52
N LEU A 201 7.44 -2.69 8.42
CA LEU A 201 8.74 -2.53 7.76
C LEU A 201 9.70 -1.64 8.55
N GLU A 202 9.21 -0.64 9.28
CA GLU A 202 10.00 0.21 10.18
C GLU A 202 10.64 -0.57 11.34
N LYS A 203 10.08 -1.74 11.69
CA LYS A 203 10.68 -2.62 12.70
C LYS A 203 11.98 -3.26 12.19
N MET A 204 12.18 -3.35 10.87
CA MET A 204 13.36 -3.93 10.24
C MET A 204 14.55 -2.97 10.28
N ASN A 205 15.77 -3.53 10.32
CA ASN A 205 16.98 -2.72 10.39
C ASN A 205 17.40 -2.24 9.01
N ASN A 206 17.81 -0.97 8.92
CA ASN A 206 18.42 -0.37 7.73
C ASN A 206 17.53 -0.45 6.47
N VAL A 207 16.21 -0.36 6.65
CA VAL A 207 15.24 -0.32 5.54
C VAL A 207 14.75 1.13 5.37
N PRO A 208 15.19 1.84 4.32
CA PRO A 208 14.68 3.16 3.99
C PRO A 208 13.29 3.02 3.37
N LEU A 209 12.35 3.84 3.81
CA LEU A 209 10.97 3.84 3.33
C LEU A 209 10.70 5.11 2.53
N LEU A 210 10.12 4.95 1.34
CA LEU A 210 9.66 6.05 0.51
C LEU A 210 8.13 6.12 0.60
N ARG A 211 7.62 7.28 0.97
CA ARG A 211 6.18 7.52 1.15
C ARG A 211 5.68 8.58 0.20
N LEU A 212 4.42 8.48 -0.17
CA LEU A 212 3.72 9.50 -0.94
C LEU A 212 2.65 10.14 -0.06
N VAL A 213 2.91 11.35 0.44
CA VAL A 213 2.04 12.11 1.35
C VAL A 213 1.51 13.33 0.61
N SER A 214 0.20 13.36 0.38
CA SER A 214 -0.42 14.28 -0.59
C SER A 214 0.37 14.19 -1.91
N SER A 215 0.80 15.30 -2.51
CA SER A 215 1.57 15.30 -3.76
C SER A 215 3.10 15.20 -3.58
N ASN A 216 3.60 14.88 -2.39
CA ASN A 216 5.03 14.89 -2.09
C ASN A 216 5.58 13.49 -1.82
N LEU A 217 6.70 13.17 -2.49
CA LEU A 217 7.52 12.03 -2.12
C LEU A 217 8.39 12.38 -0.92
N ILE A 218 8.29 11.58 0.14
CA ILE A 218 9.03 11.75 1.39
C ILE A 218 9.85 10.50 1.61
N LEU A 219 11.17 10.64 1.52
CA LEU A 219 12.10 9.59 1.92
C LEU A 219 12.28 9.65 3.43
N HIS A 220 12.03 8.53 4.10
CA HIS A 220 12.20 8.34 5.53
C HIS A 220 13.18 7.19 5.77
N LEU A 221 14.01 7.30 6.81
CA LEU A 221 14.94 6.24 7.19
C LEU A 221 14.99 6.17 8.71
N ARG A 222 14.70 4.99 9.25
CA ARG A 222 15.07 4.64 10.62
C ARG A 222 16.30 3.75 10.60
N ILE A 223 17.40 4.30 11.10
CA ILE A 223 18.59 3.52 11.43
C ILE A 223 18.45 3.16 12.90
N LYS A 224 18.17 1.89 13.19
CA LYS A 224 18.33 1.37 14.55
C LYS A 224 19.81 1.12 14.73
N ASN A 225 20.48 1.95 15.52
CA ASN A 225 21.83 1.63 15.97
C ASN A 225 21.69 0.41 16.89
N LYS A 226 22.07 -0.77 16.40
CA LYS A 226 22.41 -1.87 17.30
C LYS A 226 23.81 -1.55 17.84
N PHE A 227 23.85 -0.84 18.96
CA PHE A 227 24.99 -0.94 19.87
C PHE A 227 24.76 -2.19 20.72
#